data_AF-A0A916T4T6-F1
#
_entry.id   AF-A0A916T4T6-F1
#
_cell.length_a   1.000
_cell.length_b   1.000
_cell.length_c   1.000
_cell.angle_alpha   90.00
_cell.angle_beta   90.00
_cell.angle_gamma   90.00
#
_symmetry.space_group_name_H-M   'P 1'
#
loop_
_entity.id
_entity.type
_entity.pdbx_description
1 polymer ?
#
loop_
_entity_poly.entity_id
_entity_poly.type
_entity_poly.pdbx_seq_one_letter_code
_entity_poly.pdbx_strand_id
1 'polypeptide(L)'
;MPRPLDSQAIDTNVTGDFTSRFVMDDRTAYGVTRSGIVATSLTTGKPRWTQDFPGAGSDASDPSLNDSADVSAPVLSPDHSTVYGVLDVELRGGGTESDSQAYQLIAVDTGSGKLDWSVNIPGVGLAYGAPTGGLTILSATDGRVIVGDGGGNSMSDGIVAAVDAATHKVLWTTRGDAYAVTPSAIVATAHSTTTAKTDYPLLVGLDPTSGKVKWTAGNDYESAPRDLSVLQTDSKTVVSFAHYSGASGTVTAAIDPTTGALTQRFPGVELSHPTRDGDAVYDVGVNDDGADELRALDPSTLQPIWSLPEANRMAPRDPVFFDGLVYGQVDHGMSVVLDGATGRDVTANIQGSFAMVNNVGAIMFSDDGKTAFVPATG
;
A
#
# COMPACT_ATOMS: atom_id res chain seq x y z
N MET A 1 7.72 -2.03 23.73
CA MET A 1 9.12 -1.58 23.89
C MET A 1 9.91 -2.38 22.88
N PRO A 2 10.30 -1.73 21.78
CA PRO A 2 11.09 -2.33 20.73
C PRO A 2 12.40 -2.86 21.29
N ARG A 3 12.81 -4.02 20.82
CA ARG A 3 14.06 -4.65 21.26
C ARG A 3 15.19 -4.21 20.33
N PRO A 4 16.41 -4.00 20.84
CA PRO A 4 17.58 -3.80 19.98
C PRO A 4 17.73 -4.92 18.95
N LEU A 5 18.35 -4.65 17.81
CA LEU A 5 18.64 -5.66 16.80
C LEU A 5 19.98 -6.35 17.11
N ASP A 6 20.08 -7.65 16.85
CA ASP A 6 21.32 -8.41 16.98
C ASP A 6 22.31 -7.97 15.88
N SER A 7 23.60 -8.00 16.19
CA SER A 7 24.65 -7.80 15.18
C SER A 7 24.78 -8.98 14.19
N GLN A 8 24.26 -10.16 14.53
CA GLN A 8 24.33 -11.34 13.65
C GLN A 8 23.17 -11.36 12.64
N ALA A 9 23.47 -10.93 11.43
CA ALA A 9 22.55 -11.06 10.30
C ALA A 9 22.55 -12.49 9.75
N ILE A 10 21.37 -12.99 9.38
CA ILE A 10 21.17 -14.27 8.69
C ILE A 10 20.88 -13.95 7.22
N ASP A 11 21.75 -14.40 6.32
CA ASP A 11 21.49 -14.28 4.87
C ASP A 11 20.12 -14.86 4.54
N THR A 12 19.31 -14.07 3.85
CA THR A 12 17.95 -14.46 3.48
C THR A 12 17.73 -14.15 2.02
N ASN A 13 17.22 -15.09 1.21
CA ASN A 13 16.90 -14.81 -0.19
C ASN A 13 15.43 -14.39 -0.32
N VAL A 14 14.93 -13.58 0.62
CA VAL A 14 13.49 -13.20 0.66
C VAL A 14 13.10 -12.43 -0.59
N THR A 15 14.02 -11.66 -1.18
CA THR A 15 13.70 -10.77 -2.31
C THR A 15 14.06 -11.33 -3.68
N GLY A 16 14.66 -12.53 -3.75
CA GLY A 16 15.23 -13.04 -5.01
C GLY A 16 14.24 -13.14 -6.17
N ASP A 17 12.99 -13.48 -5.88
CA ASP A 17 11.94 -13.69 -6.89
C ASP A 17 10.70 -12.79 -6.69
N PHE A 18 10.68 -11.93 -5.66
CA PHE A 18 9.51 -11.09 -5.37
C PHE A 18 9.43 -9.95 -6.40
N THR A 19 8.27 -9.81 -7.01
CA THR A 19 7.93 -8.65 -7.84
C THR A 19 7.14 -7.60 -7.07
N SER A 20 6.71 -7.94 -5.86
CA SER A 20 6.00 -7.04 -4.96
C SER A 20 6.84 -6.61 -3.76
N ARG A 21 6.33 -5.61 -3.03
CA ARG A 21 6.64 -5.47 -1.59
C ARG A 21 6.19 -6.73 -0.84
N PHE A 22 6.68 -6.96 0.36
CA PHE A 22 6.36 -8.15 1.15
C PHE A 22 5.75 -7.76 2.50
N VAL A 23 5.10 -8.71 3.16
CA VAL A 23 4.57 -8.58 4.53
C VAL A 23 5.24 -9.62 5.44
N MET A 24 5.46 -9.27 6.71
CA MET A 24 6.02 -10.16 7.72
C MET A 24 4.96 -10.59 8.74
N ASP A 25 4.92 -11.88 9.03
CA ASP A 25 4.21 -12.46 10.17
C ASP A 25 5.15 -13.37 10.96
N ASP A 26 5.41 -13.00 12.21
CA ASP A 26 6.42 -13.65 13.04
C ASP A 26 7.73 -13.85 12.25
N ARG A 27 8.18 -15.10 12.06
CA ARG A 27 9.41 -15.47 11.37
C ARG A 27 9.21 -15.86 9.91
N THR A 28 8.13 -15.41 9.29
CA THR A 28 7.81 -15.67 7.89
C THR A 28 7.60 -14.36 7.15
N ALA A 29 8.23 -14.21 5.99
CA ALA A 29 7.86 -13.16 5.03
C ALA A 29 7.05 -13.76 3.89
N TYR A 30 6.00 -13.05 3.46
CA TYR A 30 5.21 -13.39 2.29
C TYR A 30 5.41 -12.32 1.23
N GLY A 31 5.66 -12.74 0.00
CA GLY A 31 5.73 -11.85 -1.16
C GLY A 31 5.04 -12.47 -2.36
N VAL A 32 4.61 -11.60 -3.27
CA VAL A 32 4.12 -11.99 -4.58
C VAL A 32 5.29 -12.00 -5.56
N THR A 33 5.35 -13.05 -6.35
CA THR A 33 6.25 -13.25 -7.48
C THR A 33 5.46 -13.10 -8.78
N ARG A 34 6.13 -13.20 -9.93
CA ARG A 34 5.47 -13.16 -11.26
C ARG A 34 4.36 -14.18 -11.46
N SER A 35 4.34 -15.27 -10.68
CA SER A 35 3.41 -16.39 -10.88
C SER A 35 2.71 -16.88 -9.63
N GLY A 36 3.05 -16.38 -8.43
CA GLY A 36 2.58 -16.98 -7.18
C GLY A 36 2.90 -16.17 -5.93
N ILE A 37 2.38 -16.62 -4.79
CA ILE A 37 2.80 -16.17 -3.46
C ILE A 37 3.86 -17.14 -2.93
N VAL A 38 4.92 -16.59 -2.33
CA VAL A 38 5.97 -17.37 -1.67
C VAL A 38 6.03 -16.98 -0.20
N ALA A 39 6.08 -17.98 0.68
CA ALA A 39 6.39 -17.78 2.09
C ALA A 39 7.84 -18.19 2.35
N THR A 40 8.65 -17.27 2.87
CA THR A 40 10.07 -17.49 3.16
C THR A 40 10.31 -17.47 4.67
N SER A 41 11.01 -18.49 5.17
CA SER A 41 11.42 -18.56 6.57
C SER A 41 12.58 -17.60 6.82
N LEU A 42 12.37 -16.62 7.70
CA LEU A 42 13.39 -15.60 8.03
C LEU A 42 14.58 -16.16 8.82
N THR A 43 14.40 -17.30 9.50
CA THR A 43 15.47 -17.98 10.21
C THR A 43 16.37 -18.81 9.31
N THR A 44 15.91 -19.20 8.12
CA THR A 44 16.66 -20.10 7.22
C THR A 44 16.94 -19.51 5.85
N GLY A 45 16.27 -18.41 5.49
CA GLY A 45 16.32 -17.80 4.16
C GLY A 45 15.68 -18.63 3.06
N LYS A 46 14.99 -19.74 3.39
CA LYS A 46 14.45 -20.70 2.42
C LYS A 46 12.92 -20.58 2.29
N PRO A 47 12.36 -20.82 1.09
CA PRO A 47 10.93 -20.99 0.92
C PRO A 47 10.39 -22.10 1.82
N ARG A 48 9.33 -21.81 2.57
CA ARG A 48 8.49 -22.78 3.28
C ARG A 48 7.53 -23.45 2.32
N TRP A 49 6.94 -22.65 1.45
CA TRP A 49 6.01 -23.08 0.41
C TRP A 49 5.91 -21.99 -0.67
N THR A 50 5.42 -22.40 -1.85
CA THR A 50 5.06 -21.54 -2.97
C THR A 50 3.68 -21.95 -3.44
N GLN A 51 2.82 -20.97 -3.72
CA GLN A 51 1.49 -21.20 -4.26
C GLN A 51 1.29 -20.36 -5.52
N ASP A 52 1.20 -21.03 -6.66
CA ASP A 52 0.98 -20.38 -7.95
C ASP A 52 -0.45 -19.83 -8.06
N PHE A 53 -0.58 -18.71 -8.77
CA PHE A 53 -1.84 -18.22 -9.30
C PHE A 53 -2.31 -19.17 -10.40
N PRO A 54 -3.50 -19.80 -10.30
CA PRO A 54 -4.00 -20.72 -11.33
C PRO A 54 -4.07 -20.13 -12.75
N GLY A 55 -4.22 -18.81 -12.84
CA GLY A 55 -4.27 -18.06 -14.10
C GLY A 55 -2.94 -17.45 -14.54
N ALA A 56 -1.86 -17.57 -13.76
CA ALA A 56 -0.56 -17.08 -14.19
C ALA A 56 -0.09 -17.85 -15.43
N GLY A 57 0.43 -17.11 -16.42
CA GLY A 57 1.03 -17.71 -17.60
C GLY A 57 2.17 -18.64 -17.22
N SER A 58 2.34 -19.76 -17.95
CA SER A 58 3.45 -20.68 -17.74
C SER A 58 4.82 -20.07 -18.09
N ASP A 59 4.82 -18.91 -18.75
CA ASP A 59 6.02 -18.22 -19.18
C ASP A 59 6.27 -16.97 -18.34
N ALA A 60 6.94 -17.15 -17.19
CA ALA A 60 7.40 -16.05 -16.34
C ALA A 60 8.40 -15.11 -17.06
N SER A 61 8.83 -15.46 -18.28
CA SER A 61 9.72 -14.65 -19.11
C SER A 61 8.99 -13.69 -20.07
N ASP A 62 7.66 -13.75 -20.17
CA ASP A 62 6.90 -12.80 -21.00
C ASP A 62 6.92 -11.39 -20.34
N PRO A 63 7.66 -10.42 -20.90
CA PRO A 63 7.77 -9.09 -20.33
C PRO A 63 6.47 -8.28 -20.47
N SER A 64 5.54 -8.71 -21.35
CA SER A 64 4.31 -7.96 -21.64
C SER A 64 3.26 -8.03 -20.53
N LEU A 65 3.39 -8.99 -19.60
CA LEU A 65 2.45 -9.21 -18.51
C LEU A 65 2.97 -8.76 -17.13
N ASN A 66 4.25 -8.35 -17.01
CA ASN A 66 4.89 -8.25 -15.69
C ASN A 66 6.04 -7.22 -15.58
N ASP A 67 6.18 -6.28 -16.52
CA ASP A 67 7.09 -5.12 -16.35
C ASP A 67 6.47 -4.02 -15.47
N SER A 68 5.22 -4.17 -14.98
CA SER A 68 4.70 -3.29 -13.94
C SER A 68 5.41 -3.65 -12.63
N ALA A 69 6.35 -2.79 -12.23
CA ALA A 69 7.08 -2.87 -10.96
C ALA A 69 6.17 -2.71 -9.71
N ASP A 70 4.85 -2.81 -9.88
CA ASP A 70 3.83 -2.39 -8.93
C ASP A 70 2.89 -3.55 -8.56
N VAL A 71 3.39 -4.79 -8.49
CA VAL A 71 2.62 -5.85 -7.83
C VAL A 71 2.52 -5.47 -6.35
N SER A 72 1.30 -5.35 -5.82
CA SER A 72 1.14 -4.98 -4.42
C SER A 72 1.60 -6.08 -3.47
N ALA A 73 1.98 -5.66 -2.27
CA ALA A 73 2.25 -6.58 -1.19
C ALA A 73 1.04 -7.48 -0.91
N PRO A 74 1.27 -8.75 -0.56
CA PRO A 74 0.19 -9.59 -0.06
C PRO A 74 -0.32 -9.04 1.27
N VAL A 75 -1.59 -9.33 1.58
CA VAL A 75 -2.25 -8.88 2.81
C VAL A 75 -2.67 -10.10 3.64
N LEU A 76 -2.46 -10.03 4.95
CA LEU A 76 -2.88 -11.08 5.88
C LEU A 76 -4.32 -10.86 6.35
N SER A 77 -5.04 -11.95 6.59
CA SER A 77 -6.29 -11.90 7.36
C SER A 77 -6.04 -11.43 8.79
N PRO A 78 -7.04 -10.87 9.50
CA PRO A 78 -6.87 -10.37 10.87
C PRO A 78 -6.42 -11.42 11.89
N ASP A 79 -6.70 -12.70 11.64
CA ASP A 79 -6.26 -13.84 12.45
C ASP A 79 -4.96 -14.48 11.94
N HIS A 80 -4.36 -13.92 10.88
CA HIS A 80 -3.11 -14.35 10.25
C HIS A 80 -3.14 -15.78 9.71
N SER A 81 -4.31 -16.41 9.57
CA SER A 81 -4.44 -17.77 9.02
C SER A 81 -4.42 -17.81 7.50
N THR A 82 -4.70 -16.68 6.85
CA THR A 82 -4.79 -16.58 5.39
C THR A 82 -3.95 -15.41 4.90
N VAL A 83 -3.21 -15.63 3.81
CA VAL A 83 -2.56 -14.57 3.05
C VAL A 83 -3.24 -14.44 1.69
N TYR A 84 -3.56 -13.19 1.34
CA TYR A 84 -4.18 -12.81 0.09
C TYR A 84 -3.15 -12.19 -0.84
N GLY A 85 -3.19 -12.55 -2.11
CA GLY A 85 -2.40 -11.92 -3.15
C GLY A 85 -3.25 -11.71 -4.39
N VAL A 86 -2.93 -10.65 -5.14
CA VAL A 86 -3.59 -10.29 -6.38
C VAL A 86 -2.56 -10.16 -7.49
N LEU A 87 -2.91 -10.62 -8.68
CA LEU A 87 -2.07 -10.55 -9.88
C LEU A 87 -2.94 -10.33 -11.12
N ASP A 88 -2.39 -9.64 -12.10
CA ASP A 88 -2.97 -9.54 -13.43
C ASP A 88 -2.81 -10.89 -14.17
N VAL A 89 -3.90 -11.38 -14.75
CA VAL A 89 -3.91 -12.66 -15.47
C VAL A 89 -4.59 -12.51 -16.83
N GLU A 90 -4.10 -13.29 -17.79
CA GLU A 90 -4.76 -13.47 -19.07
C GLU A 90 -5.72 -14.66 -19.00
N LEU A 91 -7.01 -14.40 -19.21
CA LEU A 91 -8.02 -15.42 -19.36
C LEU A 91 -8.11 -15.79 -20.83
N ARG A 92 -7.66 -17.00 -21.17
CA ARG A 92 -7.76 -17.51 -22.53
C ARG A 92 -9.21 -17.65 -22.96
N GLY A 93 -9.53 -17.06 -24.11
CA GLY A 93 -10.83 -17.16 -24.75
C GLY A 93 -11.11 -18.59 -25.24
N GLY A 94 -12.38 -18.99 -25.22
CA GLY A 94 -12.84 -20.26 -25.76
C GLY A 94 -13.59 -20.11 -27.08
N GLY A 95 -13.24 -20.89 -28.10
CA GLY A 95 -13.99 -20.95 -29.36
C GLY A 95 -13.86 -19.66 -30.19
N THR A 96 -14.87 -18.80 -30.14
CA THR A 96 -14.88 -17.49 -30.82
C THR A 96 -14.70 -16.31 -29.87
N GLU A 97 -14.59 -16.56 -28.56
CA GLU A 97 -14.26 -15.53 -27.58
C GLU A 97 -12.77 -15.19 -27.68
N SER A 98 -12.44 -13.89 -27.65
CA SER A 98 -11.05 -13.44 -27.57
C SER A 98 -10.51 -13.67 -26.17
N ASP A 99 -9.18 -13.76 -26.06
CA ASP A 99 -8.51 -13.63 -24.78
C ASP A 99 -8.90 -12.31 -24.10
N SER A 100 -8.94 -12.32 -22.77
CA SER A 100 -9.32 -11.16 -21.97
C SER A 100 -8.40 -11.03 -20.77
N GLN A 101 -8.21 -9.80 -20.29
CA GLN A 101 -7.49 -9.56 -19.05
C GLN A 101 -8.45 -9.59 -17.87
N ALA A 102 -7.99 -10.17 -16.77
CA ALA A 102 -8.67 -10.12 -15.49
C ALA A 102 -7.64 -9.99 -14.38
N TYR A 103 -8.13 -9.77 -13.17
CA TYR A 103 -7.30 -9.84 -11.99
C TYR A 103 -7.63 -11.10 -11.23
N GLN A 104 -6.63 -11.88 -10.84
CA GLN A 104 -6.84 -13.05 -10.03
C GLN A 104 -6.47 -12.73 -8.59
N LEU A 105 -7.45 -12.85 -7.69
CA LEU A 105 -7.24 -12.82 -6.25
C LEU A 105 -7.20 -14.26 -5.75
N ILE A 106 -6.16 -14.61 -4.98
CA ILE A 106 -6.05 -15.91 -4.32
C ILE A 106 -6.00 -15.75 -2.80
N ALA A 107 -6.47 -16.77 -2.11
CA ALA A 107 -6.34 -16.94 -0.67
C ALA A 107 -5.57 -18.22 -0.38
N VAL A 108 -4.54 -18.11 0.46
CA VAL A 108 -3.63 -19.21 0.77
C VAL A 108 -3.52 -19.37 2.29
N ASP A 109 -3.70 -20.59 2.78
CA ASP A 109 -3.49 -20.92 4.19
C ASP A 109 -2.02 -20.70 4.58
N THR A 110 -1.76 -19.83 5.57
CA THR A 110 -0.40 -19.40 5.91
C THR A 110 0.46 -20.54 6.47
N GLY A 111 -0.17 -21.51 7.13
CA GLY A 111 0.51 -22.66 7.73
C GLY A 111 0.99 -23.70 6.72
N SER A 112 0.14 -24.06 5.76
CA SER A 112 0.35 -25.15 4.81
C SER A 112 0.72 -24.70 3.39
N GLY A 113 0.47 -23.44 3.05
CA GLY A 113 0.70 -22.91 1.70
C GLY A 113 -0.31 -23.42 0.67
N LYS A 114 -1.42 -24.03 1.10
CA LYS A 114 -2.44 -24.55 0.20
C LYS A 114 -3.35 -23.43 -0.25
N LEU A 115 -3.65 -23.41 -1.55
CA LEU A 115 -4.74 -22.61 -2.11
C LEU A 115 -6.07 -23.00 -1.47
N ASP A 116 -6.69 -22.08 -0.76
CA ASP A 116 -8.05 -22.24 -0.25
C ASP A 116 -9.06 -21.94 -1.36
N TRP A 117 -8.86 -20.81 -2.03
CA TRP A 117 -9.68 -20.39 -3.16
C TRP A 117 -8.98 -19.37 -4.05
N SER A 118 -9.51 -19.23 -5.27
CA SER A 118 -9.13 -18.20 -6.23
C SER A 118 -10.39 -17.64 -6.90
N VAL A 119 -10.38 -16.35 -7.21
CA VAL A 119 -11.46 -15.71 -7.97
C VAL A 119 -10.86 -14.77 -9.01
N ASN A 120 -11.47 -14.76 -10.20
CA ASN A 120 -11.15 -13.78 -11.24
C ASN A 120 -12.10 -12.58 -11.07
N ILE A 121 -11.51 -11.40 -10.87
CA ILE A 121 -12.18 -10.12 -10.84
C ILE A 121 -12.18 -9.58 -12.27
N PRO A 122 -13.35 -9.44 -12.91
CA PRO A 122 -13.41 -8.97 -14.29
C PRO A 122 -12.96 -7.51 -14.36
N GLY A 123 -12.09 -7.18 -15.32
CA GLY A 123 -11.74 -5.80 -15.64
C GLY A 123 -12.96 -5.04 -16.16
N VAL A 124 -13.22 -3.83 -15.64
CA VAL A 124 -14.39 -3.02 -16.02
C VAL A 124 -14.16 -2.26 -17.32
N GLY A 125 -14.32 -2.95 -18.46
CA GLY A 125 -14.31 -2.31 -19.78
C GLY A 125 -12.92 -1.83 -20.21
N LEU A 126 -11.88 -2.57 -19.83
CA LEU A 126 -10.52 -2.38 -20.31
C LEU A 126 -10.50 -2.78 -21.80
N ALA A 127 -10.69 -1.80 -22.69
CA ALA A 127 -10.27 -1.96 -24.08
C ALA A 127 -8.75 -2.17 -24.07
N TYR A 128 -8.27 -3.13 -24.89
CA TYR A 128 -6.87 -3.53 -25.00
C TYR A 128 -5.88 -2.34 -24.79
N GLY A 129 -5.22 -2.33 -23.64
CA GLY A 129 -4.50 -1.18 -23.09
C GLY A 129 -4.58 -1.24 -21.57
N ALA A 130 -3.67 -2.01 -20.98
CA ALA A 130 -3.69 -2.31 -19.55
C ALA A 130 -3.75 -1.02 -18.70
N PRO A 131 -4.58 -0.98 -17.64
CA PRO A 131 -4.40 0.02 -16.62
C PRO A 131 -2.96 -0.07 -16.13
N THR A 132 -2.27 1.07 -16.15
CA THR A 132 -0.84 1.15 -15.82
C THR A 132 -0.60 1.19 -14.30
N GLY A 133 -1.67 1.19 -13.51
CA GLY A 133 -1.59 1.23 -12.06
C GLY A 133 -1.55 -0.17 -11.46
N GLY A 134 -0.63 -0.38 -10.53
CA GLY A 134 -0.51 -1.64 -9.79
C GLY A 134 -1.75 -1.89 -8.93
N LEU A 135 -2.34 -3.07 -9.07
CA LEU A 135 -3.42 -3.49 -8.19
C LEU A 135 -2.92 -3.71 -6.78
N THR A 136 -3.72 -3.23 -5.82
CA THR A 136 -3.47 -3.41 -4.40
C THR A 136 -4.66 -4.01 -3.66
N ILE A 137 -4.36 -4.83 -2.66
CA ILE A 137 -5.34 -5.26 -1.66
C ILE A 137 -5.32 -4.20 -0.56
N LEU A 138 -6.41 -3.43 -0.43
CA LEU A 138 -6.49 -2.34 0.54
C LEU A 138 -6.94 -2.82 1.93
N SER A 139 -7.73 -3.89 1.98
CA SER A 139 -8.23 -4.46 3.22
C SER A 139 -8.69 -5.89 3.02
N ALA A 140 -8.53 -6.71 4.05
CA ALA A 140 -9.03 -8.07 4.15
C ALA A 140 -9.82 -8.30 5.45
N THR A 141 -10.76 -7.41 5.78
CA THR A 141 -11.53 -7.43 7.04
C THR A 141 -13.03 -7.70 6.81
N ASP A 142 -13.76 -8.03 7.89
CA ASP A 142 -15.23 -8.16 7.89
C ASP A 142 -15.78 -9.15 6.85
N GLY A 143 -15.02 -10.22 6.58
CA GLY A 143 -15.40 -11.23 5.59
C GLY A 143 -15.31 -10.73 4.14
N ARG A 144 -14.61 -9.63 3.88
CA ARG A 144 -14.40 -9.08 2.54
C ARG A 144 -12.93 -8.82 2.26
N VAL A 145 -12.55 -8.97 1.00
CA VAL A 145 -11.28 -8.48 0.48
C VAL A 145 -11.59 -7.34 -0.48
N ILE A 146 -11.06 -6.15 -0.20
CA ILE A 146 -11.18 -4.97 -1.05
C ILE A 146 -9.91 -4.85 -1.87
N VAL A 147 -10.08 -4.95 -3.18
CA VAL A 147 -9.00 -4.79 -4.18
C VAL A 147 -9.26 -3.50 -4.93
N GLY A 148 -8.21 -2.75 -5.22
CA GLY A 148 -8.33 -1.56 -6.04
C GLY A 148 -7.04 -1.18 -6.74
N ASP A 149 -7.16 -0.38 -7.79
CA ASP A 149 -6.00 0.27 -8.40
C ASP A 149 -5.43 1.29 -7.41
N GLY A 150 -4.11 1.21 -7.18
CA GLY A 150 -3.39 1.97 -6.19
C GLY A 150 -3.06 3.37 -6.67
N GLY A 151 -4.07 4.25 -6.77
CA GLY A 151 -3.95 5.71 -6.71
C GLY A 151 -2.87 6.39 -7.57
N GLY A 152 -2.49 5.79 -8.70
CA GLY A 152 -1.52 6.39 -9.61
C GLY A 152 -2.02 7.73 -10.15
N ASN A 153 -1.11 8.64 -10.49
CA ASN A 153 -1.40 9.99 -11.02
C ASN A 153 -2.13 10.01 -12.38
N SER A 154 -2.64 8.86 -12.82
CA SER A 154 -3.29 8.68 -14.10
C SER A 154 -4.78 8.90 -13.94
N MET A 155 -5.40 9.57 -14.92
CA MET A 155 -6.85 9.62 -15.09
C MET A 155 -7.40 8.23 -15.50
N SER A 156 -6.86 7.16 -14.91
CA SER A 156 -7.16 5.79 -15.30
C SER A 156 -8.57 5.43 -14.89
N ASP A 157 -9.24 4.69 -15.77
CA ASP A 157 -10.43 3.91 -15.45
C ASP A 157 -10.05 2.72 -14.55
N GLY A 158 -9.41 3.00 -13.40
CA GLY A 158 -9.03 2.00 -12.41
C GLY A 158 -10.23 1.17 -11.96
N ILE A 159 -10.00 0.08 -11.26
CA ILE A 159 -11.07 -0.73 -10.67
C ILE A 159 -11.00 -0.65 -9.15
N VAL A 160 -12.18 -0.69 -8.52
CA VAL A 160 -12.34 -1.10 -7.13
C VAL A 160 -13.31 -2.27 -7.11
N ALA A 161 -12.96 -3.32 -6.37
CA ALA A 161 -13.77 -4.53 -6.25
C ALA A 161 -13.84 -5.00 -4.80
N ALA A 162 -14.98 -5.58 -4.43
CA ALA A 162 -15.11 -6.35 -3.20
C ALA A 162 -15.34 -7.83 -3.52
N VAL A 163 -14.59 -8.68 -2.84
CA VAL A 163 -14.75 -10.13 -2.87
C VAL A 163 -15.21 -10.60 -1.50
N ASP A 164 -16.23 -11.45 -1.46
CA ASP A 164 -16.68 -12.11 -0.24
C ASP A 164 -15.73 -13.27 0.10
N ALA A 165 -15.08 -13.20 1.25
CA ALA A 165 -14.05 -14.14 1.67
C ALA A 165 -14.61 -15.52 2.08
N ALA A 166 -15.93 -15.65 2.31
CA ALA A 166 -16.57 -16.90 2.72
C ALA A 166 -17.17 -17.67 1.54
N THR A 167 -17.70 -16.95 0.55
CA THR A 167 -18.34 -17.51 -0.65
C THR A 167 -17.43 -17.46 -1.88
N HIS A 168 -16.32 -16.72 -1.79
CA HIS A 168 -15.28 -16.57 -2.82
C HIS A 168 -15.83 -15.95 -4.10
N LYS A 169 -16.80 -15.05 -3.96
CA LYS A 169 -17.49 -14.39 -5.08
C LYS A 169 -17.19 -12.91 -5.09
N VAL A 170 -16.99 -12.37 -6.29
CA VAL A 170 -17.02 -10.93 -6.52
C VAL A 170 -18.42 -10.42 -6.19
N LEU A 171 -18.52 -9.55 -5.18
CA LEU A 171 -19.77 -8.94 -4.76
C LEU A 171 -20.17 -7.80 -5.70
N TRP A 172 -19.18 -6.97 -6.04
CA TRP A 172 -19.35 -5.83 -6.94
C TRP A 172 -17.99 -5.38 -7.48
N THR A 173 -18.04 -4.65 -8.58
CA THR A 173 -16.91 -3.94 -9.20
C THR A 173 -17.36 -2.52 -9.56
N THR A 174 -16.50 -1.53 -9.42
CA THR A 174 -16.78 -0.13 -9.77
C THR A 174 -15.52 0.50 -10.35
N ARG A 175 -15.69 1.47 -11.24
CA ARG A 175 -14.56 2.23 -11.80
C ARG A 175 -14.06 3.27 -10.79
N GLY A 176 -12.75 3.38 -10.65
CA GLY A 176 -12.06 4.32 -9.79
C GLY A 176 -10.81 3.74 -9.15
N ASP A 177 -10.09 4.60 -8.43
CA ASP A 177 -8.88 4.24 -7.69
C ASP A 177 -9.20 4.33 -6.20
N ALA A 178 -8.87 3.29 -5.44
CA ALA A 178 -9.14 3.27 -4.00
C ALA A 178 -7.87 3.66 -3.23
N TYR A 179 -8.04 4.43 -2.16
CA TYR A 179 -6.91 4.91 -1.35
C TYR A 179 -7.01 4.42 0.09
N ALA A 180 -8.23 4.26 0.61
CA ALA A 180 -8.42 3.81 1.98
C ALA A 180 -9.78 3.15 2.20
N VAL A 181 -9.86 2.18 3.12
CA VAL A 181 -11.09 1.46 3.48
C VAL A 181 -11.46 1.74 4.92
N THR A 182 -12.63 2.33 5.16
CA THR A 182 -13.20 2.52 6.51
C THR A 182 -14.41 1.61 6.70
N PRO A 183 -14.90 1.39 7.94
CA PRO A 183 -16.16 0.66 8.16
C PRO A 183 -17.36 1.26 7.43
N SER A 184 -17.37 2.58 7.19
CA SER A 184 -18.50 3.30 6.60
C SER A 184 -18.39 3.55 5.10
N ALA A 185 -17.17 3.61 4.55
CA ALA A 185 -16.91 3.93 3.14
C ALA A 185 -15.49 3.53 2.69
N ILE A 186 -15.34 3.28 1.40
CA ILE A 186 -14.05 3.24 0.71
C ILE A 186 -13.81 4.63 0.13
N VAL A 187 -12.72 5.27 0.51
CA VAL A 187 -12.29 6.57 -0.03
C VAL A 187 -11.60 6.33 -1.35
N ALA A 188 -12.15 6.91 -2.42
CA ALA A 188 -11.72 6.64 -3.78
C ALA A 188 -11.80 7.89 -4.66
N THR A 189 -11.14 7.83 -5.82
CA THR A 189 -11.39 8.72 -6.96
C THR A 189 -12.26 7.99 -7.96
N ALA A 190 -13.35 8.61 -8.43
CA ALA A 190 -14.20 8.00 -9.45
C ALA A 190 -14.86 9.06 -10.35
N HIS A 191 -15.09 8.71 -11.62
CA HIS A 191 -15.85 9.56 -12.54
C HIS A 191 -17.33 9.60 -12.13
N SER A 192 -17.85 10.81 -11.90
CA SER A 192 -19.28 11.00 -11.67
C SER A 192 -20.02 11.05 -12.99
N THR A 193 -21.00 10.16 -13.16
CA THR A 193 -21.93 10.18 -14.30
C THR A 193 -23.04 11.23 -14.14
N THR A 194 -23.13 11.88 -12.97
CA THR A 194 -24.27 12.74 -12.61
C THR A 194 -24.01 14.23 -12.83
N THR A 195 -22.75 14.65 -12.90
CA THR A 195 -22.36 16.05 -13.08
C THR A 195 -21.78 16.25 -14.49
N ALA A 196 -22.57 16.86 -15.38
CA ALA A 196 -22.23 17.11 -16.79
C ALA A 196 -21.05 18.09 -17.04
N LYS A 197 -20.12 18.26 -16.09
CA LYS A 197 -19.17 19.39 -16.09
C LYS A 197 -17.69 19.05 -15.97
N THR A 198 -17.27 17.82 -15.70
CA THR A 198 -15.83 17.51 -15.59
C THR A 198 -15.53 16.10 -16.09
N ASP A 199 -14.67 15.98 -17.09
CA ASP A 199 -14.01 14.72 -17.52
C ASP A 199 -12.97 14.24 -16.50
N TYR A 200 -13.06 14.70 -15.24
CA TYR A 200 -12.07 14.44 -14.21
C TYR A 200 -12.67 13.60 -13.08
N PRO A 201 -11.85 12.76 -12.43
CA PRO A 201 -12.29 11.99 -11.28
C PRO A 201 -12.67 12.91 -10.12
N LEU A 202 -13.65 12.50 -9.31
CA LEU A 202 -14.04 13.19 -8.08
C LEU A 202 -13.66 12.33 -6.88
N LEU A 203 -13.35 12.99 -5.75
CA LEU A 203 -13.23 12.30 -4.47
C LEU A 203 -14.63 11.80 -4.06
N VAL A 204 -14.75 10.49 -3.85
CA VAL A 204 -16.00 9.82 -3.50
C VAL A 204 -15.82 8.87 -2.32
N GLY A 205 -16.93 8.57 -1.66
CA GLY A 205 -17.04 7.45 -0.75
C GLY A 205 -17.89 6.36 -1.38
N LEU A 206 -17.30 5.21 -1.64
CA LEU A 206 -18.03 4.03 -2.10
C LEU A 206 -18.57 3.26 -0.89
N ASP A 207 -19.79 2.75 -1.01
CA ASP A 207 -20.37 1.84 -0.03
C ASP A 207 -19.61 0.51 -0.03
N PRO A 208 -19.00 0.06 1.08
CA PRO A 208 -18.20 -1.16 1.09
C PRO A 208 -19.01 -2.42 0.75
N THR A 209 -20.34 -2.38 0.93
CA THR A 209 -21.22 -3.53 0.67
C THR A 209 -21.70 -3.60 -0.77
N SER A 210 -21.91 -2.45 -1.43
CA SER A 210 -22.54 -2.40 -2.76
C SER A 210 -21.68 -1.77 -3.86
N GLY A 211 -20.55 -1.14 -3.53
CA GLY A 211 -19.67 -0.44 -4.48
C GLY A 211 -20.25 0.89 -4.98
N LYS A 212 -21.48 1.24 -4.61
CA LYS A 212 -22.15 2.45 -5.08
C LYS A 212 -21.58 3.68 -4.38
N VAL A 213 -21.49 4.78 -5.13
CA VAL A 213 -21.17 6.10 -4.56
C VAL A 213 -22.22 6.47 -3.50
N LYS A 214 -21.80 6.60 -2.24
CA LYS A 214 -22.62 7.10 -1.12
C LYS A 214 -22.61 8.62 -1.08
N TRP A 215 -21.43 9.19 -1.30
CA TRP A 215 -21.21 10.62 -1.29
C TRP A 215 -20.14 10.95 -2.32
N THR A 216 -20.25 12.16 -2.84
CA THR A 216 -19.23 12.81 -3.65
C THR A 216 -18.82 14.03 -2.85
N ALA A 217 -17.52 14.19 -2.65
CA ALA A 217 -16.98 15.39 -2.03
C ALA A 217 -17.33 16.57 -2.96
N GLY A 218 -18.37 17.31 -2.59
CA GLY A 218 -19.06 18.28 -3.45
C GLY A 218 -18.27 19.58 -3.66
N ASN A 219 -18.99 20.65 -4.02
CA ASN A 219 -18.46 21.99 -4.34
C ASN A 219 -17.35 22.51 -3.40
N ASP A 220 -17.21 22.01 -2.18
CA ASP A 220 -16.16 22.42 -1.24
C ASP A 220 -14.72 22.10 -1.69
N TYR A 221 -14.57 21.23 -2.69
CA TYR A 221 -13.27 20.88 -3.29
C TYR A 221 -13.10 21.37 -4.75
N GLU A 222 -14.15 21.99 -5.33
CA GLU A 222 -14.32 22.64 -6.66
C GLU A 222 -13.65 22.01 -7.91
N SER A 223 -12.88 20.94 -7.77
CA SER A 223 -11.96 20.45 -8.79
C SER A 223 -11.53 19.02 -8.47
N ALA A 224 -11.02 18.35 -9.49
CA ALA A 224 -10.56 16.98 -9.35
C ALA A 224 -9.26 16.88 -8.55
N PRO A 225 -9.19 15.94 -7.59
CA PRO A 225 -7.96 15.67 -6.87
C PRO A 225 -6.92 15.08 -7.82
N ARG A 226 -5.68 15.51 -7.61
CA ARG A 226 -4.47 14.95 -8.20
C ARG A 226 -3.50 14.66 -7.05
N ASP A 227 -2.69 13.61 -7.18
CA ASP A 227 -1.68 13.22 -6.20
C ASP A 227 -2.32 13.01 -4.80
N LEU A 228 -3.45 12.26 -4.76
CA LEU A 228 -4.26 12.09 -3.55
C LEU A 228 -3.55 11.18 -2.54
N SER A 229 -3.36 11.70 -1.34
CA SER A 229 -2.94 10.97 -0.15
C SER A 229 -4.08 10.85 0.86
N VAL A 230 -4.21 9.69 1.49
CA VAL A 230 -5.22 9.45 2.52
C VAL A 230 -4.57 8.88 3.78
N LEU A 231 -4.85 9.51 4.91
CA LEU A 231 -4.43 9.06 6.23
C LEU A 231 -5.65 8.69 7.06
N GLN A 232 -5.69 7.44 7.54
CA GLN A 232 -6.71 7.00 8.49
C GLN A 232 -6.20 7.09 9.92
N THR A 233 -6.99 7.70 10.79
CA THR A 233 -6.78 7.75 12.24
C THR A 233 -8.01 7.17 12.94
N ASP A 234 -7.95 6.95 14.26
CA ASP A 234 -9.09 6.39 15.02
C ASP A 234 -10.33 7.27 14.99
N SER A 235 -10.16 8.57 14.74
CA SER A 235 -11.24 9.56 14.83
C SER A 235 -11.50 10.33 13.54
N LYS A 236 -10.60 10.24 12.56
CA LYS A 236 -10.64 11.06 11.34
C LYS A 236 -10.08 10.30 10.15
N THR A 237 -10.65 10.57 8.99
CA THR A 237 -10.03 10.31 7.69
C THR A 237 -9.51 11.64 7.16
N VAL A 238 -8.21 11.75 6.93
CA VAL A 238 -7.58 12.94 6.35
C VAL A 238 -7.28 12.67 4.88
N VAL A 239 -7.60 13.64 4.04
CA VAL A 239 -7.26 13.64 2.61
C VAL A 239 -6.35 14.84 2.33
N SER A 240 -5.32 14.64 1.50
CA SER A 240 -4.40 15.66 1.01
C SER A 240 -4.26 15.50 -0.50
N PHE A 241 -4.51 16.55 -1.29
CA PHE A 241 -4.40 16.47 -2.74
C PHE A 241 -4.17 17.83 -3.40
N ALA A 242 -3.53 17.82 -4.56
CA ALA A 242 -3.40 18.97 -5.44
C ALA A 242 -4.62 19.10 -6.38
N HIS A 243 -4.84 20.30 -6.92
CA HIS A 243 -5.92 20.56 -7.87
C HIS A 243 -5.50 20.26 -9.32
N TYR A 244 -6.32 19.51 -10.06
CA TYR A 244 -6.05 19.26 -11.49
C TYR A 244 -6.15 20.53 -12.35
N SER A 245 -7.01 21.49 -11.97
CA SER A 245 -7.28 22.72 -12.74
C SER A 245 -6.15 23.76 -12.73
N GLY A 246 -5.01 23.45 -12.10
CA GLY A 246 -3.91 24.41 -11.92
C GLY A 246 -4.24 25.54 -10.94
N ALA A 247 -5.36 25.44 -10.20
CA ALA A 247 -5.58 26.26 -9.02
C ALA A 247 -4.42 26.02 -8.04
N SER A 248 -3.77 27.09 -7.60
CA SER A 248 -2.58 26.99 -6.76
C SER A 248 -2.94 26.46 -5.37
N GLY A 249 -2.20 25.45 -4.91
CA GLY A 249 -2.20 24.97 -3.54
C GLY A 249 -2.74 23.56 -3.36
N THR A 250 -2.31 22.94 -2.27
CA THR A 250 -2.77 21.63 -1.81
C THR A 250 -3.95 21.81 -0.86
N VAL A 251 -4.96 20.94 -0.97
CA VAL A 251 -6.04 20.86 0.01
C VAL A 251 -5.77 19.71 0.96
N THR A 252 -5.55 20.04 2.23
CA THR A 252 -5.52 19.06 3.31
C THR A 252 -6.69 19.26 4.26
N ALA A 253 -7.48 18.22 4.45
CA ALA A 253 -8.69 18.28 5.25
C ALA A 253 -9.04 16.93 5.90
N ALA A 254 -9.68 16.99 7.07
CA ALA A 254 -10.37 15.85 7.64
C ALA A 254 -11.80 15.79 7.07
N ILE A 255 -12.23 14.59 6.73
CA ILE A 255 -13.58 14.27 6.27
C ILE A 255 -14.24 13.27 7.21
N ASP A 256 -15.56 13.38 7.33
CA ASP A 256 -16.39 12.31 7.87
C ASP A 256 -16.53 11.23 6.79
N PRO A 257 -16.00 10.00 7.00
CA PRO A 257 -16.05 8.95 5.98
C PRO A 257 -17.47 8.47 5.69
N THR A 258 -18.46 8.74 6.54
CA THR A 258 -19.86 8.36 6.31
C THR A 258 -20.54 9.28 5.30
N THR A 259 -20.24 10.57 5.35
CA THR A 259 -20.95 11.62 4.61
C THR A 259 -20.10 12.34 3.57
N GLY A 260 -18.77 12.21 3.64
CA GLY A 260 -17.82 12.99 2.86
C GLY A 260 -17.72 14.45 3.31
N ALA A 261 -18.42 14.85 4.38
CA ALA A 261 -18.45 16.22 4.84
C ALA A 261 -17.08 16.61 5.42
N LEU A 262 -16.62 17.80 5.04
CA LEU A 262 -15.45 18.42 5.65
C LEU A 262 -15.71 18.66 7.14
N THR A 263 -14.88 18.08 8.01
CA THR A 263 -14.95 18.29 9.46
C THR A 263 -13.90 19.28 9.96
N GLN A 264 -12.76 19.37 9.27
CA GLN A 264 -11.67 20.27 9.62
C GLN A 264 -10.79 20.56 8.40
N ARG A 265 -10.30 21.80 8.26
CA ARG A 265 -9.25 22.15 7.29
C ARG A 265 -7.91 22.28 8.00
N PHE A 266 -6.84 21.97 7.28
CA PHE A 266 -5.45 22.13 7.72
C PHE A 266 -4.71 23.06 6.75
N PRO A 267 -4.90 24.40 6.85
CA PRO A 267 -4.28 25.34 5.92
C PRO A 267 -2.76 25.26 5.96
N GLY A 268 -2.12 25.20 4.80
CA GLY A 268 -0.66 25.15 4.69
C GLY A 268 -0.03 23.80 5.07
N VAL A 269 -0.85 22.78 5.35
CA VAL A 269 -0.38 21.41 5.48
C VAL A 269 -0.51 20.73 4.14
N GLU A 270 0.53 20.03 3.73
CA GLU A 270 0.57 19.15 2.57
C GLU A 270 1.12 17.81 3.03
N LEU A 271 0.40 16.73 2.74
CA LEU A 271 0.86 15.36 3.01
C LEU A 271 1.18 14.68 1.68
N SER A 272 2.31 13.97 1.66
CA SER A 272 2.79 13.26 0.46
C SER A 272 2.67 11.74 0.59
N HIS A 273 3.09 11.17 1.71
CA HIS A 273 2.98 9.73 1.98
C HIS A 273 2.71 9.51 3.47
N PRO A 274 1.54 9.95 3.97
CA PRO A 274 1.27 9.92 5.38
C PRO A 274 1.07 8.47 5.85
N THR A 275 1.76 8.10 6.93
CA THR A 275 1.69 6.78 7.54
C THR A 275 1.36 6.91 9.02
N ARG A 276 0.65 5.92 9.55
CA ARG A 276 0.32 5.83 10.98
C ARG A 276 0.98 4.60 11.58
N ASP A 277 1.60 4.77 12.75
CA ASP A 277 2.11 3.69 13.60
C ASP A 277 1.65 3.93 15.04
N GLY A 278 0.67 3.14 15.50
CA GLY A 278 -0.02 3.38 16.75
C GLY A 278 -0.69 4.76 16.78
N ASP A 279 -0.33 5.59 17.76
CA ASP A 279 -0.84 6.97 17.89
C ASP A 279 0.00 8.01 17.14
N ALA A 280 1.16 7.61 16.62
CA ALA A 280 2.04 8.50 15.87
C ALA A 280 1.62 8.59 14.40
N VAL A 281 1.73 9.80 13.85
CA VAL A 281 1.53 10.08 12.43
C VAL A 281 2.85 10.58 11.88
N TYR A 282 3.29 10.00 10.77
CA TYR A 282 4.46 10.43 10.04
C TYR A 282 4.07 10.82 8.62
N ASP A 283 4.85 11.68 8.01
CA ASP A 283 4.74 11.96 6.59
C ASP A 283 6.12 12.01 5.95
N VAL A 284 6.23 11.36 4.79
CA VAL A 284 7.46 11.24 4.00
C VAL A 284 7.25 11.97 2.69
N GLY A 285 8.09 12.94 2.41
CA GLY A 285 7.94 13.78 1.23
C GLY A 285 9.26 14.39 0.81
N VAL A 286 9.15 15.54 0.16
CA VAL A 286 10.29 16.33 -0.32
C VAL A 286 10.05 17.77 0.12
N ASN A 287 11.08 18.40 0.69
CA ASN A 287 10.99 19.80 1.13
C ASN A 287 11.12 20.78 -0.05
N ASP A 288 10.99 22.09 0.24
CA ASP A 288 11.07 23.15 -0.77
C ASP A 288 12.40 23.19 -1.56
N ASP A 289 13.48 22.66 -0.97
CA ASP A 289 14.81 22.57 -1.60
C ASP A 289 14.97 21.32 -2.48
N GLY A 290 13.95 20.46 -2.55
CA GLY A 290 13.99 19.20 -3.29
C GLY A 290 14.68 18.05 -2.56
N ALA A 291 14.97 18.19 -1.26
CA ALA A 291 15.57 17.14 -0.44
C ALA A 291 14.51 16.31 0.28
N ASP A 292 14.82 15.04 0.56
CA ASP A 292 13.94 14.14 1.32
C ASP A 292 13.53 14.78 2.65
N GLU A 293 12.25 14.69 2.99
CA GLU A 293 11.69 15.20 4.23
C GLU A 293 10.98 14.09 4.99
N LEU A 294 11.23 14.00 6.29
CA LEU A 294 10.47 13.16 7.21
C LEU A 294 9.94 14.02 8.36
N ARG A 295 8.63 13.94 8.60
CA ARG A 295 7.96 14.69 9.68
C ARG A 295 7.21 13.73 10.58
N ALA A 296 7.29 13.92 11.89
CA ALA A 296 6.26 13.41 12.80
C ALA A 296 5.25 14.52 13.06
N LEU A 297 3.98 14.20 12.98
CA LEU A 297 2.88 15.15 13.02
C LEU A 297 2.02 14.92 14.26
N ASP A 298 1.53 16.00 14.85
CA ASP A 298 0.44 15.92 15.82
C ASP A 298 -0.83 15.45 15.10
N PRO A 299 -1.47 14.33 15.49
CA PRO A 299 -2.59 13.75 14.75
C PRO A 299 -3.86 14.64 14.76
N SER A 300 -3.95 15.61 15.66
CA SER A 300 -5.12 16.49 15.79
C SER A 300 -5.02 17.75 14.93
N THR A 301 -3.81 18.26 14.75
CA THR A 301 -3.50 19.53 14.05
C THR A 301 -2.69 19.34 12.76
N LEU A 302 -2.09 18.17 12.58
CA LEU A 302 -1.13 17.83 11.53
C LEU A 302 0.08 18.77 11.46
N GLN A 303 0.36 19.48 12.55
CA GLN A 303 1.56 20.30 12.65
C GLN A 303 2.77 19.42 13.00
N PRO A 304 3.96 19.69 12.45
CA PRO A 304 5.16 18.95 12.80
C PRO A 304 5.47 19.07 14.30
N ILE A 305 5.63 17.93 14.96
CA ILE A 305 6.24 17.81 16.29
C ILE A 305 7.76 17.92 16.15
N TRP A 306 8.30 17.23 15.15
CA TRP A 306 9.69 17.33 14.71
C TRP A 306 9.76 17.04 13.20
N SER A 307 10.83 17.49 12.55
CA SER A 307 11.09 17.23 11.14
C SER A 307 12.59 17.02 10.88
N LEU A 308 12.88 16.31 9.79
CA LEU A 308 14.19 16.19 9.18
C LEU A 308 14.08 16.55 7.70
N PRO A 309 15.11 17.17 7.09
CA PRO A 309 16.44 17.43 7.63
C PRO A 309 16.50 18.60 8.63
N GLU A 310 17.56 18.62 9.45
CA GLU A 310 17.99 19.77 10.27
C GLU A 310 19.41 20.17 9.85
N ALA A 311 19.95 21.31 10.34
CA ALA A 311 21.21 21.89 9.86
C ALA A 311 22.42 20.92 9.75
N ASN A 312 22.47 19.84 10.55
CA ASN A 312 23.51 18.82 10.49
C ASN A 312 22.94 17.38 10.46
N ARG A 313 21.67 17.21 10.06
CA ARG A 313 20.97 15.91 10.04
C ARG A 313 20.17 15.77 8.76
N MET A 314 20.18 14.58 8.19
CA MET A 314 19.42 14.26 6.99
C MET A 314 18.14 13.51 7.35
N ALA A 315 17.10 13.64 6.52
CA ALA A 315 15.96 12.75 6.61
C ALA A 315 16.37 11.34 6.17
N PRO A 316 15.94 10.29 6.88
CA PRO A 316 16.11 8.94 6.39
C PRO A 316 15.21 8.70 5.17
N ARG A 317 15.76 8.03 4.16
CA ARG A 317 15.05 7.55 2.97
C ARG A 317 14.33 6.24 3.26
N ASP A 318 13.23 6.05 2.53
CA ASP A 318 12.37 4.85 2.57
C ASP A 318 12.11 4.35 4.01
N PRO A 319 11.61 5.22 4.92
CA PRO A 319 11.50 4.84 6.32
C PRO A 319 10.45 3.77 6.54
N VAL A 320 10.78 2.82 7.41
CA VAL A 320 9.87 1.82 7.97
C VAL A 320 9.50 2.24 9.39
N PHE A 321 8.21 2.21 9.72
CA PHE A 321 7.67 2.61 11.01
C PHE A 321 7.21 1.37 11.79
N PHE A 322 7.65 1.22 13.04
CA PHE A 322 7.26 0.08 13.87
C PHE A 322 7.41 0.33 15.38
N ASP A 323 6.32 0.17 16.15
CA ASP A 323 6.25 0.29 17.62
C ASP A 323 6.88 1.60 18.13
N GLY A 324 6.60 2.71 17.44
CA GLY A 324 7.07 4.05 17.80
C GLY A 324 8.52 4.35 17.41
N LEU A 325 9.14 3.53 16.57
CA LEU A 325 10.47 3.79 16.00
C LEU A 325 10.40 4.03 14.50
N VAL A 326 11.35 4.82 13.99
CA VAL A 326 11.55 5.04 12.56
C VAL A 326 12.89 4.46 12.15
N TYR A 327 12.86 3.51 11.22
CA TYR A 327 14.02 2.85 10.67
C TYR A 327 14.22 3.34 9.25
N GLY A 328 15.41 3.77 8.86
CA GLY A 328 15.60 4.14 7.46
C GLY A 328 17.06 4.31 7.08
N GLN A 329 17.28 4.64 5.81
CA GLN A 329 18.62 4.77 5.26
C GLN A 329 19.04 6.24 5.18
N VAL A 330 20.25 6.55 5.62
CA VAL A 330 20.93 7.82 5.39
C VAL A 330 22.04 7.63 4.35
N ASP A 331 22.82 8.68 4.08
CA ASP A 331 23.88 8.62 3.07
C ASP A 331 24.89 7.48 3.29
N HIS A 332 25.52 7.07 2.18
CA HIS A 332 26.61 6.09 2.14
C HIS A 332 26.25 4.66 2.60
N GLY A 333 25.01 4.23 2.40
CA GLY A 333 24.62 2.83 2.71
C GLY A 333 24.40 2.58 4.20
N MET A 334 24.36 3.65 5.00
CA MET A 334 24.20 3.56 6.45
C MET A 334 22.75 3.76 6.82
N SER A 335 22.31 3.06 7.86
CA SER A 335 20.97 3.11 8.40
C SER A 335 20.95 3.71 9.80
N VAL A 336 19.82 4.31 10.13
CA VAL A 336 19.53 4.93 11.43
C VAL A 336 18.21 4.40 11.96
N VAL A 337 18.11 4.35 13.29
CA VAL A 337 16.86 4.13 14.02
C VAL A 337 16.60 5.36 14.86
N LEU A 338 15.46 5.99 14.66
CA LEU A 338 15.01 7.18 15.38
C LEU A 338 13.90 6.81 16.36
N ASP A 339 13.89 7.48 17.51
CA ASP A 339 12.75 7.54 18.40
C ASP A 339 11.65 8.35 17.69
N GLY A 340 10.51 7.71 17.42
CA GLY A 340 9.45 8.31 16.62
C GLY A 340 8.74 9.50 17.30
N ALA A 341 8.79 9.58 18.63
CA ALA A 341 8.20 10.70 19.37
C ALA A 341 9.08 11.96 19.33
N THR A 342 10.39 11.80 19.30
CA THR A 342 11.36 12.91 19.43
C THR A 342 12.23 13.16 18.20
N GLY A 343 12.23 12.23 17.24
CA GLY A 343 13.07 12.26 16.06
C GLY A 343 14.55 12.12 16.36
N ARG A 344 14.94 11.65 17.57
CA ARG A 344 16.34 11.50 17.98
C ARG A 344 16.88 10.11 17.66
N ASP A 345 18.16 10.03 17.32
CA ASP A 345 18.84 8.78 17.06
C ASP A 345 18.83 7.88 18.31
N VAL A 346 18.24 6.69 18.17
CA VAL A 346 18.34 5.58 19.14
C VAL A 346 19.57 4.75 18.84
N THR A 347 19.76 4.44 17.56
CA THR A 347 20.92 3.71 17.03
C THR A 347 21.29 4.32 15.68
N ALA A 348 22.59 4.42 15.39
CA ALA A 348 23.09 4.95 14.12
C ALA A 348 24.17 4.04 13.54
N ASN A 349 24.45 4.21 12.25
CA ASN A 349 25.53 3.55 11.51
C ASN A 349 25.37 2.03 11.39
N ILE A 350 24.15 1.56 11.16
CA ILE A 350 23.88 0.16 10.84
C ILE A 350 24.11 -0.01 9.34
N GLN A 351 24.90 -0.98 8.90
CA GLN A 351 25.13 -1.17 7.47
C GLN A 351 23.89 -1.75 6.78
N GLY A 352 23.51 -1.18 5.64
CA GLY A 352 22.37 -1.60 4.83
C GLY A 352 21.15 -0.68 4.95
N SER A 353 20.03 -1.10 4.36
CA SER A 353 18.73 -0.39 4.40
C SER A 353 17.66 -1.27 4.99
N PHE A 354 16.85 -0.72 5.90
CA PHE A 354 15.67 -1.43 6.40
C PHE A 354 14.62 -1.58 5.30
N ALA A 355 14.13 -2.80 5.13
CA ALA A 355 13.04 -3.11 4.21
C ALA A 355 11.72 -3.30 4.95
N MET A 356 11.77 -3.97 6.10
CA MET A 356 10.63 -4.18 7.00
C MET A 356 11.10 -4.56 8.40
N VAL A 357 10.30 -4.24 9.41
CA VAL A 357 10.58 -4.51 10.82
C VAL A 357 9.32 -5.08 11.49
N ASN A 358 9.50 -6.05 12.40
CA ASN A 358 8.45 -6.51 13.30
C ASN A 358 9.02 -6.88 14.68
N ASN A 359 8.20 -7.52 15.54
CA ASN A 359 8.58 -7.90 16.90
C ASN A 359 9.74 -8.93 16.99
N VAL A 360 10.06 -9.65 15.91
CA VAL A 360 11.11 -10.67 15.92
C VAL A 360 12.40 -10.23 15.25
N GLY A 361 12.40 -9.12 14.52
CA GLY A 361 13.59 -8.60 13.85
C GLY A 361 13.27 -7.71 12.65
N ALA A 362 14.27 -7.51 11.80
CA ALA A 362 14.20 -6.70 10.59
C ALA A 362 14.72 -7.45 9.37
N ILE A 363 14.15 -7.18 8.19
CA ILE A 363 14.78 -7.51 6.92
C ILE A 363 15.53 -6.27 6.45
N MET A 364 16.80 -6.45 6.07
CA MET A 364 17.67 -5.40 5.57
C MET A 364 18.23 -5.75 4.20
N PHE A 365 18.42 -4.76 3.35
CA PHE A 365 19.21 -4.84 2.13
C PHE A 365 20.66 -4.43 2.41
N SER A 366 21.63 -5.23 2.01
CA SER A 366 23.03 -4.81 1.98
C SER A 366 23.33 -3.95 0.74
N ASP A 367 24.49 -3.28 0.73
CA ASP A 367 24.92 -2.44 -0.39
C ASP A 367 25.05 -3.19 -1.72
N ASP A 368 25.25 -4.52 -1.67
CA ASP A 368 25.29 -5.40 -2.86
C ASP A 368 23.91 -5.94 -3.26
N GLY A 369 22.83 -5.42 -2.66
CA GLY A 369 21.44 -5.75 -2.98
C GLY A 369 20.94 -7.08 -2.41
N LYS A 370 21.75 -7.80 -1.63
CA LYS A 370 21.30 -9.01 -0.93
C LYS A 370 20.41 -8.65 0.24
N THR A 371 19.52 -9.56 0.60
CA THR A 371 18.73 -9.43 1.83
C THR A 371 19.31 -10.22 2.98
N ALA A 372 19.18 -9.68 4.19
CA ALA A 372 19.50 -10.37 5.42
C ALA A 372 18.39 -10.15 6.45
N PHE A 373 18.10 -11.17 7.26
CA PHE A 373 17.25 -11.04 8.43
C PHE A 373 18.10 -10.80 9.66
N VAL A 374 17.82 -9.72 10.38
CA VAL A 374 18.49 -9.32 11.61
C VAL A 374 17.52 -9.56 12.78
N PRO A 375 17.72 -10.58 13.62
CA PRO A 375 16.79 -10.89 14.70
C PRO A 375 16.83 -9.80 15.79
N ALA A 376 15.71 -9.60 16.46
CA ALA A 376 15.64 -8.80 17.67
C ALA A 376 16.38 -9.50 18.83
N THR A 377 17.16 -8.75 19.62
CA THR A 377 17.86 -9.27 20.81
C THR A 377 16.84 -9.66 21.89
N GLY A 378 17.03 -10.85 22.48
CA GLY A 378 16.13 -11.49 23.44
C GLY A 378 15.93 -10.77 24.77
#